data_AF-A0A5D2B1X8-F1
#
_entry.id   AF-A0A5D2B1X8-F1
#
_cell.length_a   1.000
_cell.length_b   1.000
_cell.length_c   1.000
_cell.angle_alpha   90.00
_cell.angle_beta   90.00
_cell.angle_gamma   90.00
#
_symmetry.space_group_name_H-M   'P 1'
#
loop_
_entity.id
_entity.type
_entity.pdbx_description
1 polymer ?
#
loop_
_entity_poly.entity_id
_entity_poly.type
_entity_poly.pdbx_seq_one_letter_code
_entity_poly.pdbx_strand_id
1 'polypeptide(L)'
;MPLAKEKNGGASISKVTVKEREDEKEEEEEEAIIERSLRRAMDFYSTMQTDDGHWSGDYGGPLFLLPGLVITLCITGALNAVLSNQHQHEICRYIYNHQNRDGGWGLHIEGQSTMFGTAMNYVTFRLLGKEAEGEAVERGREWILRHGTATAISSWGKVWLSVLGANEWCE
;
A
#
# COMPACT_ATOMS: atom_id res chain seq x y z
N MET A 1 79.82 36.45 -38.16
CA MET A 1 79.09 37.52 -37.45
C MET A 1 77.73 37.66 -38.13
N PRO A 2 76.62 37.92 -37.43
CA PRO A 2 75.89 37.13 -36.42
C PRO A 2 74.44 36.86 -36.94
N LEU A 3 73.55 36.03 -36.38
CA LEU A 3 72.68 36.20 -35.20
C LEU A 3 71.67 35.02 -35.17
N ALA A 4 71.05 34.85 -34.00
CA ALA A 4 70.51 33.62 -33.46
C ALA A 4 69.04 33.25 -33.81
N LYS A 5 68.73 31.97 -33.51
CA LYS A 5 67.47 31.39 -32.99
C LYS A 5 66.17 31.59 -33.77
N GLU A 6 65.53 30.46 -34.08
CA GLU A 6 64.27 30.07 -33.43
C GLU A 6 63.99 28.57 -33.64
N LYS A 7 63.96 27.80 -32.54
CA LYS A 7 63.44 26.43 -32.54
C LYS A 7 61.92 26.57 -32.38
N ASN A 8 61.19 26.42 -33.48
CA ASN A 8 59.74 26.36 -33.44
C ASN A 8 59.31 24.97 -32.94
N GLY A 9 59.31 24.80 -31.62
CA GLY A 9 58.73 23.64 -30.96
C GLY A 9 57.21 23.71 -31.08
N GLY A 10 56.70 23.25 -32.22
CA GLY A 10 55.27 23.01 -32.42
C GLY A 10 54.82 21.84 -31.55
N ALA A 11 54.70 22.04 -30.24
CA ALA A 11 53.95 21.15 -29.39
C ALA A 11 52.47 21.31 -29.77
N SER A 12 51.97 20.37 -30.58
CA SER A 12 50.53 20.17 -30.74
C SER A 12 49.98 19.73 -29.40
N ILE A 13 49.47 20.69 -28.62
CA ILE A 13 48.76 20.40 -27.37
C ILE A 13 47.40 19.83 -27.79
N SER A 14 47.25 18.53 -27.62
CA SER A 14 46.02 17.79 -27.87
C SER A 14 44.88 18.37 -27.02
N LYS A 15 43.88 18.98 -27.67
CA LYS A 15 42.64 19.46 -27.05
C LYS A 15 41.70 18.36 -26.53
N VAL A 16 42.17 17.12 -26.52
CA VAL A 16 41.39 15.91 -26.19
C VAL A 16 41.21 15.73 -24.67
N THR A 17 42.02 16.37 -23.83
CA THR A 17 42.32 15.74 -22.53
C THR A 17 41.67 16.37 -21.30
N VAL A 18 40.66 17.25 -21.41
CA VAL A 18 40.01 17.83 -20.21
C VAL A 18 38.56 17.42 -20.11
N LYS A 19 37.77 17.64 -21.18
CA LYS A 19 36.36 17.27 -21.19
C LYS A 19 36.15 15.75 -21.08
N GLU A 20 36.88 14.96 -21.84
CA GLU A 20 36.82 13.49 -21.75
C GLU A 20 37.23 12.99 -20.34
N ARG A 21 38.15 13.69 -19.65
CA ARG A 21 38.56 13.32 -18.28
C ARG A 21 37.62 13.83 -17.19
N GLU A 22 36.76 14.80 -17.49
CA GLU A 22 35.68 15.23 -16.60
C GLU A 22 34.49 14.27 -16.76
N ASP A 23 34.14 13.95 -18.01
CA ASP A 23 33.11 12.97 -18.36
C ASP A 23 33.45 11.57 -17.77
N GLU A 24 34.69 11.09 -17.90
CA GLU A 24 35.16 9.82 -17.30
C GLU A 24 35.09 9.81 -15.77
N LYS A 25 35.37 10.94 -15.10
CA LYS A 25 35.30 11.03 -13.63
C LYS A 25 33.86 11.08 -13.12
N GLU A 26 32.97 11.75 -13.85
CA GLU A 26 31.55 11.76 -13.55
C GLU A 26 30.96 10.36 -13.69
N GLU A 27 31.36 9.61 -14.72
CA GLU A 27 30.97 8.20 -14.91
C GLU A 27 31.51 7.28 -13.79
N GLU A 28 32.78 7.42 -13.39
CA GLU A 28 33.36 6.65 -12.28
C GLU A 28 32.68 6.96 -10.93
N GLU A 29 32.33 8.23 -10.68
CA GLU A 29 31.60 8.62 -9.47
C GLU A 29 30.17 8.09 -9.47
N GLU A 30 29.49 8.12 -10.62
CA GLU A 30 28.16 7.52 -10.79
C GLU A 30 28.19 6.01 -10.56
N GLU A 31 29.16 5.29 -11.13
CA GLU A 31 29.32 3.85 -10.93
C GLU A 31 29.54 3.50 -9.45
N ALA A 32 30.40 4.27 -8.76
CA ALA A 32 30.64 4.09 -7.33
C ALA A 32 29.38 4.35 -6.48
N ILE A 33 28.55 5.33 -6.86
CA ILE A 33 27.27 5.62 -6.20
C ILE A 33 26.30 4.45 -6.41
N ILE A 34 26.21 3.92 -7.63
CA ILE A 34 25.34 2.78 -7.96
C ILE A 34 25.77 1.54 -7.16
N GLU A 35 27.06 1.20 -7.16
CA GLU A 35 27.57 0.04 -6.45
C GLU A 35 27.28 0.13 -4.95
N ARG A 36 27.59 1.29 -4.34
CA ARG A 36 27.31 1.51 -2.92
C ARG A 36 25.83 1.42 -2.60
N SER A 37 24.97 1.94 -3.47
CA SER A 37 23.51 1.90 -3.28
C SER A 37 22.96 0.48 -3.41
N LEU A 38 23.45 -0.29 -4.39
CA LEU A 38 23.09 -1.68 -4.57
C LEU A 38 23.52 -2.55 -3.39
N ARG A 39 24.78 -2.39 -2.92
CA ARG A 39 25.26 -3.10 -1.72
C ARG A 39 24.40 -2.82 -0.51
N ARG A 40 24.09 -1.55 -0.24
CA ARG A 40 23.20 -1.17 0.88
C ARG A 40 21.80 -1.76 0.74
N ALA A 41 21.25 -1.82 -0.47
CA ALA A 41 19.94 -2.43 -0.70
C ALA A 41 19.97 -3.95 -0.47
N MET A 42 20.99 -4.64 -0.97
CA MET A 42 21.19 -6.08 -0.75
C MET A 42 21.41 -6.40 0.72
N ASP A 43 22.27 -5.64 1.40
CA ASP A 43 22.52 -5.80 2.83
C ASP A 43 21.22 -5.63 3.61
N PHE A 44 20.46 -4.57 3.36
CA PHE A 44 19.16 -4.36 4.01
C PHE A 44 18.18 -5.50 3.71
N TYR A 45 18.00 -5.89 2.45
CA TYR A 45 17.05 -6.94 2.08
C TYR A 45 17.43 -8.31 2.63
N SER A 46 18.74 -8.58 2.78
CA SER A 46 19.22 -9.79 3.44
C SER A 46 18.82 -9.86 4.91
N THR A 47 18.71 -8.72 5.61
CA THR A 47 18.24 -8.68 7.01
C THR A 47 16.74 -8.99 7.17
N MET A 48 15.96 -8.93 6.09
CA MET A 48 14.53 -9.23 6.11
C MET A 48 14.22 -10.69 5.73
N GLN A 49 15.23 -11.49 5.37
CA GLN A 49 15.05 -12.91 5.11
C GLN A 49 14.68 -13.62 6.42
N THR A 50 13.66 -14.46 6.36
CA THR A 50 13.21 -15.26 7.51
C THR A 50 14.08 -16.51 7.69
N ASP A 51 13.97 -17.15 8.86
CA ASP A 51 14.84 -18.27 9.27
C ASP A 51 14.79 -19.50 8.33
N ASP A 52 13.71 -19.67 7.54
CA ASP A 52 13.56 -20.75 6.56
C ASP A 52 13.98 -20.35 5.13
N GLY A 53 14.43 -19.10 4.94
CA GLY A 53 14.94 -18.56 3.69
C GLY A 53 13.94 -17.78 2.83
N HIS A 54 12.66 -17.65 3.20
CA HIS A 54 11.71 -16.81 2.44
C HIS A 54 11.75 -15.33 2.87
N TRP A 55 11.18 -14.44 2.05
CA TRP A 55 10.96 -13.03 2.40
C TRP A 55 9.49 -12.80 2.71
N SER A 56 9.19 -12.45 3.95
CA SER A 56 7.85 -12.06 4.36
C SER A 56 7.55 -10.64 3.90
N GLY A 57 6.28 -10.36 3.59
CA GLY A 57 5.84 -9.04 3.14
C GLY A 57 4.33 -8.90 3.27
N ASP A 58 3.88 -7.66 3.41
CA ASP A 58 2.46 -7.34 3.36
C ASP A 58 1.93 -7.61 1.95
N TYR A 59 0.86 -8.40 1.86
CA TYR A 59 0.14 -8.72 0.62
C TYR A 59 -1.33 -8.30 0.69
N GLY A 60 -1.57 -7.19 1.37
CA GLY A 60 -2.86 -6.52 1.46
C GLY A 60 -3.23 -5.77 0.19
N GLY A 61 -4.17 -4.83 0.33
CA GLY A 61 -4.68 -4.01 -0.76
C GLY A 61 -6.20 -4.09 -0.87
N PRO A 62 -6.80 -5.26 -1.16
CA PRO A 62 -8.25 -5.41 -1.26
C PRO A 62 -8.96 -5.15 0.08
N LEU A 63 -10.00 -4.31 0.07
CA LEU A 63 -10.80 -3.97 1.25
C LEU A 63 -12.10 -4.77 1.38
N PHE A 64 -12.25 -5.87 0.62
CA PHE A 64 -13.44 -6.73 0.63
C PHE A 64 -13.18 -8.16 1.15
N LEU A 65 -11.94 -8.49 1.53
CA LEU A 65 -11.60 -9.81 2.07
C LEU A 65 -11.99 -9.95 3.55
N LEU A 66 -11.56 -8.99 4.39
CA LEU A 66 -11.88 -8.97 5.82
C LEU A 66 -13.40 -8.99 6.11
N PRO A 67 -14.24 -8.23 5.40
CA PRO A 67 -15.68 -8.30 5.60
C PRO A 67 -16.28 -9.70 5.44
N GLY A 68 -15.88 -10.45 4.41
CA GLY A 68 -16.36 -11.82 4.22
C GLY A 68 -15.94 -12.74 5.36
N LEU A 69 -14.67 -12.69 5.77
CA LEU A 69 -14.14 -13.45 6.89
C LEU A 69 -14.91 -13.15 8.18
N VAL A 70 -15.07 -11.87 8.52
CA VAL A 70 -15.73 -11.45 9.76
C VAL A 70 -17.20 -11.85 9.76
N ILE A 71 -17.93 -11.64 8.67
CA ILE A 71 -19.33 -12.08 8.55
C ILE A 71 -19.42 -13.60 8.76
N THR A 72 -18.59 -14.40 8.08
CA THR A 72 -18.58 -15.85 8.24
C THR A 72 -18.29 -16.28 9.67
N LEU A 73 -17.31 -15.67 10.33
CA LEU A 73 -16.96 -16.03 11.71
C LEU A 73 -18.05 -15.62 12.71
N CYS A 74 -18.74 -14.50 12.46
CA CYS A 74 -19.88 -14.07 13.27
C CYS A 74 -21.04 -15.06 13.17
N ILE A 75 -21.46 -15.42 11.95
CA ILE A 75 -22.63 -16.30 11.76
C ILE A 75 -22.37 -17.75 12.20
N THR A 76 -21.13 -18.21 12.15
CA THR A 76 -20.75 -19.56 12.61
C THR A 76 -20.48 -19.61 14.12
N GLY A 77 -20.48 -18.46 14.82
CA GLY A 77 -20.12 -18.38 16.23
C GLY A 77 -18.64 -18.61 16.53
N ALA A 78 -17.78 -18.67 15.50
CA ALA A 78 -16.35 -18.96 15.61
C ALA A 78 -15.48 -17.71 15.82
N LEU A 79 -16.07 -16.50 15.86
CA LEU A 79 -15.32 -15.24 15.93
C LEU A 79 -14.24 -15.22 17.00
N ASN A 80 -14.59 -15.48 18.26
CA ASN A 80 -13.65 -15.41 19.37
C ASN A 80 -12.72 -16.64 19.47
N ALA A 81 -13.03 -17.72 18.74
CA ALA A 81 -12.18 -18.89 18.65
C ALA A 81 -11.04 -18.68 17.63
N VAL A 82 -11.30 -17.92 16.57
CA VAL A 82 -10.35 -17.66 15.48
C VAL A 82 -9.63 -16.31 15.65
N LEU A 83 -10.37 -15.27 16.04
CA LEU A 83 -9.85 -13.91 16.21
C LEU A 83 -9.83 -13.53 17.69
N SER A 84 -8.62 -13.40 18.23
CA SER A 84 -8.40 -12.83 19.56
C SER A 84 -8.92 -11.38 19.63
N ASN A 85 -9.09 -10.86 20.85
CA ASN A 85 -9.45 -9.44 21.02
C ASN A 85 -8.43 -8.51 20.34
N GLN A 86 -7.15 -8.86 20.34
CA GLN A 86 -6.11 -8.10 19.64
C GLN A 86 -6.31 -8.15 18.12
N HIS A 87 -6.60 -9.31 17.53
CA HIS A 87 -6.91 -9.38 16.10
C HIS A 87 -8.11 -8.51 15.73
N GLN A 88 -9.19 -8.56 16.54
CA GLN A 88 -10.39 -7.76 16.29
C GLN A 88 -10.10 -6.25 16.38
N HIS A 89 -9.32 -5.83 17.38
CA HIS A 89 -8.88 -4.44 17.54
C HIS A 89 -8.02 -3.98 16.36
N GLU A 90 -7.07 -4.80 15.93
CA GLU A 90 -6.16 -4.48 14.83
C GLU A 90 -6.87 -4.45 13.47
N ILE A 91 -7.90 -5.29 13.27
CA ILE A 91 -8.78 -5.20 12.09
C ILE A 91 -9.54 -3.88 12.09
N CYS A 92 -10.12 -3.46 13.22
CA CYS A 92 -10.77 -2.17 13.34
C CYS A 92 -9.80 -1.02 13.02
N ARG A 93 -8.61 -1.01 13.63
CA ARG A 93 -7.56 -0.02 13.36
C ARG A 93 -7.14 0.01 11.89
N TYR A 94 -7.00 -1.15 11.25
CA TYR A 94 -6.68 -1.23 9.83
C TYR A 94 -7.77 -0.60 8.96
N ILE A 95 -9.04 -0.91 9.21
CA ILE A 95 -10.15 -0.34 8.44
C ILE A 95 -10.24 1.17 8.70
N TYR A 96 -10.08 1.62 9.95
CA TYR A 96 -10.05 3.04 10.32
C TYR A 96 -9.00 3.83 9.53
N ASN A 97 -7.77 3.33 9.50
CA ASN A 97 -6.65 3.98 8.83
C ASN A 97 -6.83 4.10 7.31
N HIS A 98 -7.69 3.27 6.72
CA HIS A 98 -8.00 3.28 5.29
C HIS A 98 -9.36 3.93 4.96
N GLN A 99 -10.00 4.60 5.92
CA GLN A 99 -11.18 5.41 5.64
C GLN A 99 -10.79 6.66 4.84
N ASN A 100 -11.47 6.88 3.71
CA ASN A 100 -11.26 8.07 2.91
C ASN A 100 -11.73 9.34 3.65
N ARG A 101 -11.25 10.50 3.20
CA ARG A 101 -11.63 11.80 3.78
C ARG A 101 -13.13 12.07 3.71
N ASP A 102 -13.83 11.51 2.73
CA ASP A 102 -15.28 11.62 2.58
C ASP A 102 -16.07 10.72 3.54
N GLY A 103 -15.40 9.82 4.27
CA GLY A 103 -16.01 8.88 5.23
C GLY A 103 -16.28 7.49 4.66
N GLY A 104 -16.05 7.25 3.37
CA GLY A 104 -16.25 5.95 2.75
C GLY A 104 -14.98 5.09 2.67
N TRP A 105 -15.14 3.91 2.07
CA TRP A 105 -14.05 2.99 1.74
C TRP A 105 -14.15 2.52 0.27
N GLY A 106 -13.00 2.34 -0.36
CA GLY A 106 -12.90 1.86 -1.72
C GLY A 106 -12.91 0.34 -1.86
N LEU A 107 -12.70 -0.14 -3.09
CA LEU A 107 -12.47 -1.57 -3.38
C LEU A 107 -11.12 -2.06 -2.83
N HIS A 108 -10.16 -1.14 -2.72
CA HIS A 108 -8.82 -1.36 -2.19
C HIS A 108 -8.35 -0.10 -1.46
N ILE A 109 -7.22 -0.19 -0.74
CA ILE A 109 -6.68 0.85 0.15
C ILE A 109 -6.40 2.20 -0.52
N GLU A 110 -6.10 2.21 -1.82
CA GLU A 110 -5.89 3.42 -2.62
C GLU A 110 -7.15 3.86 -3.41
N GLY A 111 -8.25 3.13 -3.27
CA GLY A 111 -9.45 3.32 -4.05
C GLY A 111 -10.35 4.43 -3.51
N GLN A 112 -11.02 5.14 -4.42
CA GLN A 112 -12.12 6.04 -4.06
C GLN A 112 -13.27 5.28 -3.42
N SER A 113 -14.05 5.97 -2.57
CA SER A 113 -15.17 5.39 -1.84
C SER A 113 -16.22 4.80 -2.79
N THR A 114 -16.67 3.59 -2.49
CA THR A 114 -17.71 2.89 -3.27
C THR A 114 -18.80 2.36 -2.34
N MET A 115 -20.01 2.15 -2.84
CA MET A 115 -21.08 1.56 -2.01
C MET A 115 -20.69 0.18 -1.47
N PHE A 116 -20.03 -0.65 -2.29
CA PHE A 116 -19.56 -1.96 -1.86
C PHE A 116 -18.47 -1.87 -0.79
N GLY A 117 -17.39 -1.12 -1.02
CA GLY A 117 -16.31 -0.93 -0.05
C GLY A 117 -16.83 -0.34 1.27
N THR A 118 -17.61 0.74 1.18
CA THR A 118 -18.12 1.43 2.37
C THR A 118 -19.09 0.58 3.17
N ALA A 119 -20.10 -0.03 2.54
CA ALA A 119 -21.08 -0.83 3.25
C ALA A 119 -20.46 -2.08 3.90
N MET A 120 -19.56 -2.76 3.19
CA MET A 120 -18.91 -3.96 3.72
C MET A 120 -18.01 -3.65 4.91
N ASN A 121 -17.18 -2.60 4.83
CA ASN A 121 -16.32 -2.20 5.94
C ASN A 121 -17.10 -1.60 7.12
N TYR A 122 -18.19 -0.86 6.85
CA TYR A 122 -19.14 -0.44 7.88
C TYR A 122 -19.72 -1.63 8.63
N VAL A 123 -20.18 -2.67 7.93
CA VAL A 123 -20.70 -3.90 8.54
C VAL A 123 -19.62 -4.59 9.39
N THR A 124 -18.39 -4.73 8.88
CA THR A 124 -17.28 -5.29 9.64
C THR A 124 -17.07 -4.55 10.96
N PHE A 125 -17.03 -3.21 10.92
CA PHE A 125 -16.94 -2.40 12.12
C PHE A 125 -18.08 -2.65 13.11
N ARG A 126 -19.31 -2.77 12.62
CA ARG A 126 -20.48 -3.03 13.47
C ARG A 126 -20.45 -4.41 14.12
N LEU A 127 -19.86 -5.40 13.45
CA LEU A 127 -19.75 -6.77 13.95
C LEU A 127 -18.62 -6.93 14.98
N LEU A 128 -17.51 -6.23 14.80
CA LEU A 128 -16.36 -6.26 15.72
C LEU A 128 -16.49 -5.25 16.87
N GLY A 129 -17.21 -4.15 16.65
CA GLY A 129 -17.20 -2.98 17.51
C GLY A 129 -18.18 -3.07 18.69
N LYS A 130 -17.64 -3.37 19.88
CA LYS A 130 -18.19 -2.86 21.15
C LYS A 130 -17.50 -1.51 21.44
N GLU A 131 -18.19 -0.41 21.17
CA GLU A 131 -17.93 0.95 21.70
C GLU A 131 -16.73 1.80 21.20
N ALA A 132 -15.73 1.28 20.47
CA ALA A 132 -14.45 2.02 20.35
C ALA A 132 -14.27 3.05 19.20
N GLU A 133 -15.11 3.13 18.17
CA GLU A 133 -14.81 3.97 16.98
C GLU A 133 -16.04 4.68 16.39
N GLY A 134 -16.80 5.39 17.24
CA GLY A 134 -18.06 6.03 16.88
C GLY A 134 -17.99 6.92 15.63
N GLU A 135 -16.93 7.71 15.48
CA GLU A 135 -16.80 8.67 14.38
C GLU A 135 -16.66 8.01 13.00
N ALA A 136 -15.79 7.00 12.86
CA ALA A 136 -15.59 6.34 11.57
C ALA A 136 -16.86 5.60 11.12
N VAL A 137 -17.53 4.94 12.06
CA VAL A 137 -18.82 4.27 11.83
C VAL A 137 -19.91 5.27 11.45
N GLU A 138 -19.98 6.42 12.13
CA GLU A 138 -20.94 7.49 11.82
C GLU A 138 -20.71 8.08 10.43
N ARG A 139 -19.48 8.44 10.10
CA ARG A 139 -19.10 8.95 8.78
C ARG A 139 -19.36 7.94 7.68
N GLY A 140 -19.06 6.67 7.90
CA GLY A 140 -19.38 5.57 6.98
C GLY A 140 -20.89 5.44 6.75
N ARG A 141 -21.69 5.51 7.82
CA ARG A 141 -23.16 5.49 7.72
C ARG A 141 -23.69 6.69 6.97
N GLU A 142 -23.20 7.89 7.27
CA GLU A 142 -23.59 9.12 6.59
C GLU A 142 -23.27 9.06 5.10
N TRP A 143 -22.08 8.55 4.75
CA TRP A 143 -21.69 8.32 3.36
C TRP A 143 -22.65 7.35 2.67
N ILE A 144 -22.96 6.21 3.26
CA ILE A 144 -23.92 5.22 2.70
C ILE A 144 -25.28 5.87 2.44
N LEU A 145 -25.82 6.61 3.41
CA LEU A 145 -27.13 7.25 3.29
C LEU A 145 -27.17 8.31 2.18
N ARG A 146 -26.09 9.09 2.03
CA ARG A 146 -25.98 10.12 0.99
C ARG A 146 -25.85 9.55 -0.44
N HIS A 147 -25.38 8.32 -0.59
CA HIS A 147 -25.05 7.72 -1.89
C HIS A 147 -26.04 6.64 -2.35
N GLY A 148 -27.29 6.71 -1.90
CA GLY A 148 -28.36 5.80 -2.36
C GLY A 148 -28.57 4.57 -1.49
N THR A 149 -28.02 4.55 -0.27
CA THR A 149 -28.15 3.47 0.72
C THR A 149 -27.52 2.14 0.29
N ALA A 150 -27.50 1.16 1.19
CA ALA A 150 -26.95 -0.16 0.91
C ALA A 150 -27.69 -0.93 -0.21
N THR A 151 -28.88 -0.48 -0.65
CA THR A 151 -29.59 -1.11 -1.78
C THR A 151 -28.87 -0.93 -3.12
N ALA A 152 -28.03 0.10 -3.25
CA ALA A 152 -27.20 0.37 -4.42
C ALA A 152 -25.90 -0.47 -4.47
N ILE A 153 -25.72 -1.41 -3.54
CA ILE A 153 -24.52 -2.24 -3.45
C ILE A 153 -24.41 -3.22 -4.64
N SER A 154 -23.18 -3.59 -5.00
CA SER A 154 -22.89 -4.60 -6.05
C SER A 154 -23.44 -5.99 -5.68
N SER A 155 -23.52 -6.89 -6.66
CA SER A 155 -24.03 -8.26 -6.47
C SER A 155 -23.28 -9.04 -5.37
N TRP A 156 -21.96 -8.92 -5.30
CA TRP A 156 -21.16 -9.53 -4.22
C TRP A 156 -21.53 -8.98 -2.84
N GLY A 157 -21.80 -7.68 -2.75
CA GLY A 157 -22.29 -7.07 -1.52
C GLY A 157 -23.66 -7.60 -1.12
N LYS A 158 -24.58 -7.75 -2.08
CA LYS A 158 -25.89 -8.34 -1.82
C LYS A 158 -25.77 -9.75 -1.26
N VAL A 159 -24.92 -10.59 -1.84
CA VAL A 159 -24.65 -11.96 -1.33
C VAL A 159 -24.22 -11.92 0.13
N TRP A 160 -23.23 -11.10 0.48
CA TRP A 160 -22.76 -11.04 1.87
C TRP A 160 -23.78 -10.45 2.85
N LEU A 161 -24.54 -9.44 2.44
CA LEU A 161 -25.62 -8.90 3.25
C LEU A 161 -26.76 -9.91 3.43
N SER A 162 -27.06 -10.74 2.42
CA SER A 162 -28.05 -11.81 2.52
C SER A 162 -27.56 -12.98 3.40
N VAL A 163 -26.27 -13.34 3.32
CA VAL A 163 -25.63 -14.29 4.25
C VAL A 163 -25.73 -13.80 5.69
N LEU A 164 -25.56 -12.49 5.93
CA LEU A 164 -25.72 -11.88 7.25
C LEU A 164 -27.19 -11.78 7.70
N GLY A 165 -28.17 -11.96 6.80
CA GLY A 165 -29.60 -11.75 7.07
C GLY A 165 -30.04 -10.29 7.06
N ALA A 166 -29.22 -9.38 6.52
CA ALA A 166 -29.50 -7.95 6.40
C ALA A 166 -30.09 -7.55 5.03
N ASN A 167 -30.17 -8.48 4.08
CA ASN A 167 -30.78 -8.32 2.77
C ASN A 167 -31.53 -9.60 2.39
N GLU A 168 -32.59 -9.51 1.59
CA GLU A 168 -33.28 -10.70 1.10
C GLU A 168 -32.41 -11.45 0.08
N TRP A 169 -32.54 -12.77 0.02
CA TRP A 169 -32.01 -13.53 -1.11
C TRP A 169 -32.88 -13.22 -2.33
N CYS A 170 -32.28 -12.84 -3.46
CA CYS A 170 -33.04 -12.72 -4.70
C CYS A 170 -33.60 -14.10 -5.06
N GLU A 171 -34.93 -14.21 -5.21
CA GLU A 171 -35.58 -15.34 -5.88
C GLU A 171 -35.24 -15.38 -7.38
#